data_AF-A0A401Q251-F1
#
_entry.id   AF-A0A401Q251-F1
#
_cell.length_a   1.000
_cell.length_b   1.000
_cell.length_c   1.000
_cell.angle_alpha   90.00
_cell.angle_beta   90.00
_cell.angle_gamma   90.00
#
_symmetry.space_group_name_H-M   'P 1'
#
loop_
_entity.id
_entity.type
_entity.pdbx_description
1 polymer ?
#
loop_
_entity_poly.entity_id
_entity_poly.type
_entity_poly.pdbx_seq_one_letter_code
_entity_poly.pdbx_strand_id
1 'polypeptide(L)'
;MLQCRGVVSQRNVIQGNVIQGNVIQGNVIQGNVIQGNVIQGNVIQGNVIQGNVIQGNVIQGKFIQGNVIQGNVIQGNVIQGKYIQGNVIRGNVIQGNVIQGKLIQWNVIRGNVIQGKLIQGKVIQGNVVQGNVIQGNVIQCNVIQGKVSKGKLIQGNVIQGNVIQRNVIQANVIQVYVIQVYVTQGNVIQGNVIRGM
;
A
#
# COMPACT_ATOMS: atom_id res chain seq x y z
N MET A 1 20.88 -5.66 23.32
CA MET A 1 19.47 -5.47 22.90
C MET A 1 19.34 -4.06 22.36
N LEU A 2 19.65 -3.82 21.08
CA LEU A 2 19.67 -2.48 20.51
C LEU A 2 18.24 -2.08 20.08
N GLN A 3 17.66 -1.11 20.77
CA GLN A 3 16.42 -0.44 20.37
C GLN A 3 16.78 0.88 19.70
N CYS A 4 16.11 1.20 18.60
CA CYS A 4 16.22 2.49 17.94
C CYS A 4 14.94 3.27 18.24
N ARG A 5 15.04 4.36 19.02
CA ARG A 5 13.89 5.20 19.39
C ARG A 5 14.12 6.62 18.90
N GLY A 6 13.11 7.21 18.24
CA GLY A 6 13.00 8.66 18.05
C GLY A 6 14.01 9.30 17.09
N VAL A 7 14.47 8.60 16.05
CA VAL A 7 15.37 9.20 15.06
C VAL A 7 14.59 10.18 14.19
N VAL A 8 14.97 11.45 14.25
CA VAL A 8 14.47 12.51 13.37
C VAL A 8 15.58 12.92 12.41
N SER A 9 15.34 12.77 11.10
CA SER A 9 16.24 13.24 10.06
C SER A 9 15.55 14.31 9.23
N GLN A 10 16.14 15.51 9.20
CA GLN A 10 15.58 16.67 8.50
C GLN A 10 16.65 17.35 7.65
N ARG A 11 16.52 17.26 6.33
CA ARG A 11 17.37 17.97 5.35
C ARG A 11 16.61 18.20 4.06
N ASN A 12 17.02 19.19 3.26
CA ASN A 12 16.45 19.39 1.92
C ASN A 12 16.56 18.12 1.06
N VAL A 13 17.70 17.42 1.13
CA VAL A 13 17.93 16.16 0.44
C VAL A 13 18.43 15.13 1.45
N ILE A 14 17.80 13.96 1.46
CA ILE A 14 18.20 12.80 2.25
C ILE A 14 18.49 11.65 1.30
N GLN A 15 19.71 11.12 1.36
CA GLN A 15 20.16 9.98 0.59
C GLN A 15 20.71 8.92 1.53
N GLY A 16 20.26 7.67 1.40
CA GLY A 16 20.89 6.50 2.02
C GLY A 16 20.76 6.42 3.55
N ASN A 17 19.69 6.94 4.15
CA ASN A 17 19.48 6.80 5.58
C ASN A 17 19.09 5.36 5.93
N VAL A 18 19.87 4.72 6.81
CA VAL A 18 19.64 3.34 7.26
C VAL A 18 19.37 3.34 8.76
N ILE A 19 18.20 2.84 9.15
CA ILE A 19 17.83 2.68 10.56
C ILE A 19 17.63 1.19 10.84
N GLN A 20 18.46 0.65 11.74
CA GLN A 20 18.43 -0.75 12.14
C GLN A 20 18.28 -0.90 13.66
N GLY A 21 17.49 -1.87 14.07
CA GLY A 21 17.33 -2.22 15.49
C GLY A 21 16.35 -3.35 15.70
N ASN A 22 16.42 -4.01 16.85
CA ASN A 22 15.45 -5.08 17.17
C ASN A 22 14.03 -4.50 17.32
N VAL A 23 13.94 -3.33 17.95
CA VAL A 23 12.70 -2.56 18.09
C VAL A 23 12.97 -1.15 17.59
N ILE A 24 12.11 -0.68 16.70
CA ILE A 24 12.15 0.64 16.10
C ILE A 24 10.86 1.36 16.44
N GLN A 25 10.96 2.53 17.10
CA GLN A 25 9.80 3.32 17.52
C GLN A 25 9.97 4.80 17.18
N GLY A 26 8.96 5.38 16.52
CA GLY A 26 8.78 6.83 16.44
C GLY A 26 9.80 7.57 15.56
N ASN A 27 10.26 6.98 14.46
CA ASN A 27 11.21 7.67 13.58
C ASN A 27 10.51 8.56 12.56
N VAL A 28 11.12 9.71 12.27
CA VAL A 28 10.63 10.67 11.28
C VAL A 28 11.76 11.01 10.31
N ILE A 29 11.52 10.81 9.02
CA ILE A 29 12.42 11.25 7.96
C ILE A 29 11.68 12.30 7.13
N GLN A 30 12.19 13.51 7.11
CA GLN A 30 11.59 14.63 6.40
C GLN A 30 12.60 15.35 5.51
N GLY A 31 12.25 15.53 4.24
CA GLY A 31 13.06 16.30 3.31
C GLY A 31 12.36 16.55 1.99
N ASN A 32 12.84 17.51 1.18
CA ASN A 32 12.22 17.77 -0.12
C ASN A 32 12.42 16.58 -1.07
N VAL A 33 13.61 16.00 -1.06
CA VAL A 33 13.95 14.79 -1.82
C VAL A 33 14.47 13.72 -0.88
N ILE A 34 13.88 12.53 -0.95
CA ILE A 34 14.26 11.36 -0.15
C ILE A 34 14.54 10.19 -1.08
N GLN A 35 15.76 9.64 -1.01
CA GLN A 35 16.21 8.55 -1.88
C GLN A 35 16.89 7.43 -1.08
N GLY A 36 16.47 6.19 -1.32
CA GLY A 36 17.22 4.99 -0.92
C GLY A 36 17.29 4.75 0.59
N ASN A 37 16.24 5.09 1.34
CA ASN A 37 16.24 4.86 2.78
C ASN A 37 15.74 3.47 3.15
N VAL A 38 16.32 2.90 4.20
CA VAL A 38 15.98 1.57 4.70
C VAL A 38 15.68 1.62 6.20
N ILE A 39 14.55 1.06 6.60
CA ILE A 39 14.21 0.82 8.00
C ILE A 39 14.03 -0.67 8.20
N GLN A 40 14.88 -1.28 9.04
CA GLN A 40 14.87 -2.72 9.27
C GLN A 40 14.87 -3.06 10.76
N GLY A 41 13.86 -3.81 11.20
CA GLY A 41 13.80 -4.28 12.59
C GLY A 41 12.75 -5.34 12.83
N ASN A 42 12.84 -6.06 13.94
CA ASN A 42 11.84 -7.10 14.25
C ASN A 42 10.47 -6.50 14.53
N VAL A 43 10.44 -5.39 15.27
CA VAL A 43 9.23 -4.62 15.58
C VAL A 43 9.44 -3.18 15.11
N ILE A 44 8.51 -2.68 14.31
CA ILE A 44 8.53 -1.31 13.77
C ILE A 44 7.19 -0.65 14.12
N GLN A 45 7.24 0.48 14.81
CA GLN A 45 6.04 1.22 15.24
C GLN A 45 6.18 2.72 14.99
N GLY A 46 5.18 3.31 14.35
CA GLY A 46 5.00 4.77 14.29
C GLY A 46 6.04 5.50 13.46
N ASN A 47 6.48 4.96 12.32
CA ASN A 47 7.44 5.64 11.46
C ASN A 47 6.76 6.50 10.39
N VAL A 48 7.35 7.66 10.12
CA VAL A 48 6.87 8.63 9.14
C VAL A 48 7.98 8.98 8.16
N ILE A 49 7.68 8.92 6.87
CA ILE A 49 8.54 9.43 5.80
C ILE A 49 7.75 10.49 5.03
N GLN A 50 8.23 11.72 5.03
CA GLN A 50 7.57 12.85 4.38
C GLN A 50 8.52 13.60 3.45
N GLY A 51 8.14 13.77 2.19
CA GLY A 51 8.89 14.60 1.27
C GLY A 51 8.17 14.90 -0.04
N ASN A 52 8.66 15.85 -0.83
CA ASN A 52 8.03 16.15 -2.12
C ASN A 52 8.26 15.00 -3.11
N VAL A 53 9.48 14.46 -3.14
CA VAL A 53 9.87 13.31 -3.95
C VAL A 53 10.42 12.22 -3.05
N ILE A 54 9.86 11.02 -3.16
CA ILE A 54 10.28 9.84 -2.39
C ILE A 54 10.57 8.70 -3.37
N GLN A 55 11.79 8.16 -3.33
CA GLN A 55 12.22 7.11 -4.25
C GLN A 55 12.97 5.98 -3.52
N GLY A 56 12.56 4.73 -3.78
CA GLY A 56 13.34 3.54 -3.42
C GLY A 56 13.44 3.28 -1.92
N ASN A 57 12.39 3.57 -1.15
CA ASN A 57 12.41 3.33 0.29
C ASN A 57 11.90 1.94 0.65
N VAL A 58 12.53 1.33 1.65
CA VAL A 58 12.23 -0.02 2.12
C VAL A 58 11.96 -0.02 3.61
N ILE A 59 10.84 -0.63 4.02
CA ILE A 59 10.53 -0.91 5.41
C ILE A 59 10.34 -2.41 5.58
N GLN A 60 11.19 -3.04 6.39
CA GLN A 60 11.20 -4.48 6.63
C GLN A 60 11.13 -4.80 8.11
N GLY A 61 10.13 -5.58 8.50
CA GLY A 61 10.06 -6.08 9.86
C GLY A 61 9.04 -7.17 10.10
N LYS A 62 9.23 -7.96 11.16
CA LYS A 62 8.28 -9.03 11.48
C LYS A 62 6.91 -8.46 11.87
N PHE A 63 6.90 -7.39 12.65
CA PHE A 63 5.70 -6.65 13.04
C PHE A 63 5.86 -5.19 12.63
N ILE A 64 4.89 -4.68 11.86
CA ILE A 64 4.87 -3.31 11.37
C ILE A 64 3.54 -2.68 11.78
N GLN A 65 3.58 -1.55 12.49
CA GLN A 65 2.38 -0.85 12.95
C GLN A 65 2.50 0.67 12.73
N GLY A 66 1.47 1.26 12.13
CA GLY A 66 1.29 2.71 12.10
C GLY A 66 2.32 3.45 11.24
N ASN A 67 2.71 2.92 10.09
CA ASN A 67 3.66 3.58 9.20
C ASN A 67 2.95 4.47 8.16
N VAL A 68 3.54 5.65 7.92
CA VAL A 68 3.03 6.65 6.98
C VAL A 68 4.13 7.05 6.00
N ILE A 69 3.80 7.02 4.71
CA ILE A 69 4.62 7.59 3.64
C ILE A 69 3.79 8.64 2.92
N GLN A 70 4.26 9.88 2.90
CA GLN A 70 3.58 11.00 2.26
C GLN A 70 4.51 11.79 1.35
N GLY A 71 4.10 11.98 0.10
CA GLY A 71 4.81 12.86 -0.81
C GLY A 71 4.10 13.14 -2.12
N ASN A 72 4.50 14.17 -2.86
CA ASN A 72 3.85 14.49 -4.13
C ASN A 72 4.12 13.40 -5.17
N VAL A 73 5.36 12.92 -5.23
CA VAL A 73 5.80 11.81 -6.09
C VAL A 73 6.39 10.71 -5.23
N ILE A 74 5.88 9.49 -5.39
CA ILE A 74 6.33 8.30 -4.68
C ILE A 74 6.65 7.21 -5.69
N GLN A 75 7.89 6.71 -5.69
CA GLN A 75 8.34 5.70 -6.64
C GLN A 75 9.09 4.55 -5.95
N GLY A 76 8.69 3.31 -6.24
CA GLY A 76 9.45 2.10 -5.91
C GLY A 76 9.56 1.81 -4.41
N ASN A 77 8.50 2.05 -3.63
CA ASN A 77 8.54 1.76 -2.20
C ASN A 77 8.06 0.34 -1.88
N VAL A 78 8.70 -0.27 -0.90
CA VAL A 78 8.43 -1.64 -0.45
C VAL A 78 8.18 -1.67 1.05
N ILE A 79 7.06 -2.29 1.45
CA ILE A 79 6.77 -2.60 2.85
C ILE A 79 6.57 -4.11 2.98
N GLN A 80 7.42 -4.75 3.78
CA GLN A 80 7.41 -6.20 3.98
C GLN A 80 7.37 -6.55 5.45
N GLY A 81 6.38 -7.36 5.84
CA GLY A 81 6.34 -7.89 7.20
C GLY A 81 5.36 -9.01 7.41
N LYS A 82 5.58 -9.83 8.44
CA LYS A 82 4.68 -10.95 8.75
C LYS A 82 3.30 -10.42 9.16
N TYR A 83 3.29 -9.38 9.98
CA TYR A 83 2.09 -8.71 10.47
C TYR A 83 2.20 -7.21 10.18
N ILE A 84 1.23 -6.69 9.44
CA ILE A 84 1.18 -5.29 9.04
C ILE A 84 -0.15 -4.70 9.52
N GLN A 85 -0.09 -3.60 10.27
CA GLN A 85 -1.27 -2.91 10.78
C GLN A 85 -1.19 -1.40 10.55
N GLY A 86 -2.23 -0.80 9.97
CA GLY A 86 -2.39 0.65 9.92
C GLY A 86 -1.38 1.37 9.03
N ASN A 87 -1.17 0.88 7.81
CA ASN A 87 -0.25 1.52 6.86
C ASN A 87 -0.97 2.50 5.93
N VAL A 88 -0.33 3.64 5.68
CA VAL A 88 -0.86 4.69 4.82
C VAL A 88 0.21 5.17 3.84
N ILE A 89 -0.14 5.15 2.55
CA ILE A 89 0.65 5.80 1.49
C ILE A 89 -0.21 6.85 0.80
N ARG A 90 0.26 8.11 0.78
CA ARG A 90 -0.44 9.23 0.16
C ARG A 90 0.48 10.00 -0.76
N GLY A 91 0.05 10.21 -2.00
CA GLY A 91 0.75 11.10 -2.92
C GLY A 91 -0.02 11.43 -4.17
N ASN A 92 0.40 12.45 -4.92
CA ASN A 92 -0.28 12.81 -6.16
C ASN A 92 0.00 11.77 -7.26
N VAL A 93 1.26 11.35 -7.36
CA VAL A 93 1.73 10.30 -8.27
C VAL A 93 2.36 9.19 -7.46
N ILE A 94 1.90 7.96 -7.65
CA ILE A 94 2.40 6.76 -7.00
C ILE A 94 2.76 5.73 -8.07
N GLN A 95 4.02 5.29 -8.08
CA GLN A 95 4.52 4.31 -9.04
C GLN A 95 5.23 3.13 -8.36
N GLY A 96 4.88 1.89 -8.72
CA GLY A 96 5.65 0.69 -8.39
C GLY A 96 5.69 0.33 -6.90
N ASN A 97 4.57 0.47 -6.19
CA ASN A 97 4.52 0.19 -4.74
C ASN A 97 4.12 -1.26 -4.43
N VAL A 98 4.81 -1.86 -3.45
CA VAL A 98 4.60 -3.24 -3.02
C VAL A 98 4.37 -3.32 -1.51
N ILE A 99 3.31 -4.02 -1.11
CA ILE A 99 3.03 -4.35 0.29
C ILE A 99 2.80 -5.85 0.41
N GLN A 100 3.63 -6.53 1.20
CA GLN A 100 3.58 -7.98 1.39
C GLN A 100 3.55 -8.33 2.87
N GLY A 101 2.58 -9.17 3.24
CA GLY A 101 2.56 -9.74 4.58
C GLY A 101 1.57 -10.87 4.79
N LYS A 102 1.76 -11.67 5.85
CA LYS A 102 0.85 -12.79 6.13
C LYS A 102 -0.52 -12.28 6.56
N LEU A 103 -0.55 -11.34 7.50
CA LEU A 103 -1.76 -10.64 7.92
C LEU A 103 -1.58 -9.14 7.67
N ILE A 104 -2.55 -8.54 6.98
CA ILE A 104 -2.61 -7.10 6.75
C ILE A 104 -3.93 -6.59 7.32
N GLN A 105 -3.84 -5.72 8.32
CA GLN A 105 -4.98 -5.03 8.91
C GLN A 105 -4.90 -3.55 8.55
N TRP A 106 -5.87 -3.05 7.79
CA TRP A 106 -5.99 -1.67 7.35
C TRP A 106 -4.79 -1.16 6.56
N ASN A 107 -4.94 -1.17 5.24
CA ASN A 107 -4.01 -0.50 4.34
C ASN A 107 -4.73 0.53 3.47
N VAL A 108 -4.17 1.73 3.37
CA VAL A 108 -4.73 2.83 2.59
C VAL A 108 -3.68 3.36 1.63
N ILE A 109 -4.02 3.37 0.34
CA ILE A 109 -3.22 4.04 -0.69
C ILE A 109 -4.11 5.04 -1.41
N ARG A 110 -3.74 6.32 -1.39
CA ARG A 110 -4.46 7.39 -2.09
C ARG A 110 -3.53 8.17 -2.99
N GLY A 111 -3.95 8.39 -4.23
CA GLY A 111 -3.28 9.31 -5.11
C GLY A 111 -4.02 9.58 -6.41
N ASN A 112 -3.74 10.72 -7.06
CA ASN A 112 -4.43 11.09 -8.29
C ASN A 112 -4.11 10.13 -9.43
N VAL A 113 -2.84 9.73 -9.53
CA VAL A 113 -2.33 8.76 -10.49
C VAL A 113 -1.63 7.64 -9.74
N ILE A 114 -2.06 6.40 -9.99
CA ILE A 114 -1.44 5.19 -9.44
C ILE A 114 -1.05 4.28 -10.60
N GLN A 115 0.25 4.01 -10.74
CA GLN A 115 0.82 3.12 -11.75
C GLN A 115 1.57 1.96 -11.08
N GLY A 116 1.08 0.73 -11.21
CA GLY A 116 1.75 -0.44 -10.65
C GLY A 116 1.64 -0.52 -9.12
N LYS A 117 0.72 -1.37 -8.65
CA LYS A 117 0.52 -1.65 -7.23
C LYS A 117 0.31 -3.15 -7.01
N LEU A 118 1.03 -3.70 -6.01
CA LEU A 118 0.88 -5.08 -5.55
C LEU A 118 0.59 -5.12 -4.05
N ILE A 119 -0.47 -5.85 -3.67
CA ILE A 119 -0.72 -6.23 -2.28
C ILE A 119 -0.86 -7.74 -2.21
N GLN A 120 -0.05 -8.40 -1.38
CA GLN A 120 -0.13 -9.84 -1.17
C GLN A 120 -0.26 -10.17 0.30
N GLY A 121 -1.24 -11.00 0.66
CA GLY A 121 -1.30 -11.56 2.00
C GLY A 121 -2.36 -12.61 2.24
N LYS A 122 -2.10 -13.52 3.18
CA LYS A 122 -3.02 -14.64 3.49
C LYS A 122 -4.38 -14.11 3.95
N VAL A 123 -4.38 -13.12 4.84
CA VAL A 123 -5.59 -12.45 5.33
C VAL A 123 -5.41 -10.95 5.20
N ILE A 124 -6.39 -10.30 4.57
CA ILE A 124 -6.46 -8.84 4.50
C ILE A 124 -7.78 -8.39 5.12
N GLN A 125 -7.71 -7.60 6.18
CA GLN A 125 -8.85 -6.98 6.84
C GLN A 125 -8.77 -5.47 6.61
N GLY A 126 -9.56 -4.96 5.67
CA GLY A 126 -9.58 -3.54 5.29
C GLY A 126 -8.48 -3.16 4.30
N ASN A 127 -8.89 -2.79 3.08
CA ASN A 127 -8.00 -2.23 2.07
C ASN A 127 -8.72 -1.15 1.24
N VAL A 128 -8.09 0.02 1.11
CA VAL A 128 -8.60 1.17 0.36
C VAL A 128 -7.55 1.62 -0.65
N VAL A 129 -7.95 1.71 -1.92
CA VAL A 129 -7.13 2.33 -2.98
C VAL A 129 -7.97 3.42 -3.62
N GLN A 130 -7.50 4.66 -3.72
CA GLN A 130 -8.30 5.71 -4.37
C GLN A 130 -7.41 6.47 -5.34
N GLY A 131 -7.92 6.69 -6.57
CA GLY A 131 -7.24 7.54 -7.54
C GLY A 131 -8.02 7.78 -8.82
N ASN A 132 -7.79 8.94 -9.44
CA ASN A 132 -8.49 9.34 -10.66
C ASN A 132 -8.08 8.46 -11.84
N VAL A 133 -6.79 8.17 -11.97
CA VAL A 133 -6.23 7.28 -12.99
C VAL A 133 -5.48 6.15 -12.29
N ILE A 134 -5.86 4.90 -12.57
CA ILE A 134 -5.21 3.71 -12.02
C ILE A 134 -4.84 2.77 -13.17
N GLN A 135 -3.55 2.48 -13.28
CA GLN A 135 -3.00 1.54 -14.26
C GLN A 135 -2.22 0.44 -13.52
N GLY A 136 -2.69 -0.81 -13.63
CA GLY A 136 -2.11 -1.96 -12.93
C GLY A 136 -2.47 -2.04 -11.44
N ASN A 137 -3.09 -3.14 -11.02
CA ASN A 137 -3.41 -3.42 -9.61
C ASN A 137 -3.72 -4.92 -9.41
N VAL A 138 -2.94 -5.64 -8.59
CA VAL A 138 -3.23 -7.06 -8.29
C VAL A 138 -3.13 -7.32 -6.80
N ILE A 139 -4.19 -7.93 -6.27
CA ILE A 139 -4.33 -8.31 -4.86
C ILE A 139 -4.45 -9.83 -4.81
N GLN A 140 -3.50 -10.48 -4.16
CA GLN A 140 -3.52 -11.93 -3.95
C GLN A 140 -3.74 -12.26 -2.48
N CYS A 141 -4.73 -13.11 -2.21
CA CYS A 141 -5.14 -13.40 -0.84
C CYS A 141 -5.89 -14.72 -0.69
N ASN A 142 -5.87 -15.29 0.52
CA ASN A 142 -6.75 -16.41 0.82
C ASN A 142 -8.08 -15.94 1.39
N VAL A 143 -8.07 -14.88 2.21
CA VAL A 143 -9.27 -14.30 2.84
C VAL A 143 -9.18 -12.77 2.75
N ILE A 144 -10.28 -12.12 2.34
CA ILE A 144 -10.44 -10.66 2.42
C ILE A 144 -11.73 -10.31 3.12
N GLN A 145 -11.63 -9.47 4.15
CA GLN A 145 -12.74 -8.79 4.79
C GLN A 145 -12.62 -7.27 4.57
N GLY A 146 -13.62 -6.65 3.96
CA GLY A 146 -13.61 -5.22 3.58
C GLY A 146 -12.89 -4.92 2.25
N LYS A 147 -13.44 -4.01 1.44
CA LYS A 147 -12.80 -3.52 0.21
C LYS A 147 -13.55 -2.27 -0.30
N VAL A 148 -12.88 -1.29 -0.89
CA VAL A 148 -13.11 -0.87 -2.30
C VAL A 148 -12.48 0.47 -2.62
N SER A 149 -12.03 0.46 -3.86
CA SER A 149 -11.35 1.49 -4.57
C SER A 149 -12.26 2.17 -5.58
N LYS A 150 -12.29 3.50 -5.55
CA LYS A 150 -12.97 4.41 -6.48
C LYS A 150 -11.94 5.04 -7.43
N GLY A 151 -12.27 5.18 -8.71
CA GLY A 151 -11.44 5.88 -9.71
C GLY A 151 -12.16 6.16 -11.03
N LYS A 152 -11.71 7.19 -11.78
CA LYS A 152 -12.37 7.71 -13.00
C LYS A 152 -11.80 7.13 -14.31
N LEU A 153 -10.69 6.40 -14.28
CA LEU A 153 -10.13 5.64 -15.40
C LEU A 153 -9.30 4.46 -14.84
N ILE A 154 -9.71 3.21 -15.09
CA ILE A 154 -9.04 1.99 -14.61
C ILE A 154 -8.70 1.08 -15.79
N GLN A 155 -7.41 0.80 -15.98
CA GLN A 155 -6.88 -0.17 -16.93
C GLN A 155 -6.07 -1.25 -16.17
N GLY A 156 -6.61 -2.49 -16.14
CA GLY A 156 -6.06 -3.65 -15.42
C GLY A 156 -6.67 -3.89 -14.02
N ASN A 157 -6.97 -5.17 -13.67
CA ASN A 157 -7.34 -5.65 -12.32
C ASN A 157 -7.45 -7.20 -12.28
N VAL A 158 -6.78 -7.96 -11.39
CA VAL A 158 -7.28 -9.31 -10.98
C VAL A 158 -7.02 -9.63 -9.51
N ILE A 159 -8.01 -10.28 -8.88
CA ILE A 159 -7.94 -10.84 -7.52
C ILE A 159 -8.18 -12.34 -7.60
N GLN A 160 -7.22 -13.14 -7.10
CA GLN A 160 -7.35 -14.58 -6.82
C GLN A 160 -7.51 -14.75 -5.30
N GLY A 161 -8.58 -15.40 -4.84
CA GLY A 161 -8.82 -15.68 -3.41
C GLY A 161 -10.21 -16.21 -3.07
N ASN A 162 -10.33 -16.98 -1.98
CA ASN A 162 -11.59 -17.53 -1.46
C ASN A 162 -12.26 -16.49 -0.53
N VAL A 163 -13.35 -15.85 -0.95
CA VAL A 163 -13.92 -14.70 -0.21
C VAL A 163 -15.04 -15.14 0.75
N ILE A 164 -15.01 -14.61 1.98
CA ILE A 164 -16.09 -14.64 2.98
C ILE A 164 -16.41 -13.16 3.34
N GLN A 165 -17.54 -12.65 2.84
CA GLN A 165 -18.16 -11.32 3.05
C GLN A 165 -17.53 -10.06 2.37
N ARG A 166 -18.30 -9.37 1.50
CA ARG A 166 -17.96 -8.09 0.83
C ARG A 166 -19.17 -7.19 0.45
N ASN A 167 -18.92 -5.87 0.43
CA ASN A 167 -19.68 -4.80 -0.26
C ASN A 167 -18.78 -4.12 -1.32
N VAL A 168 -19.32 -3.76 -2.50
CA VAL A 168 -18.63 -3.01 -3.58
C VAL A 168 -19.50 -1.78 -3.96
N ILE A 169 -18.93 -0.56 -3.96
CA ILE A 169 -19.73 0.69 -3.88
C ILE A 169 -19.80 1.54 -5.17
N GLN A 170 -18.80 1.60 -6.07
CA GLN A 170 -18.90 2.36 -7.35
C GLN A 170 -17.60 2.22 -8.18
N ALA A 171 -17.69 1.85 -9.46
CA ALA A 171 -16.58 1.92 -10.41
C ALA A 171 -17.09 2.10 -11.85
N ASN A 172 -16.50 3.04 -12.60
CA ASN A 172 -16.63 3.12 -14.05
C ASN A 172 -15.48 2.32 -14.67
N VAL A 173 -15.79 1.27 -15.43
CA VAL A 173 -14.81 0.30 -15.95
C VAL A 173 -14.74 0.40 -17.47
N ILE A 174 -13.55 0.58 -18.03
CA ILE A 174 -13.35 0.75 -19.48
C ILE A 174 -12.71 -0.51 -20.12
N GLN A 175 -11.76 -1.21 -19.46
CA GLN A 175 -11.21 -2.51 -19.90
C GLN A 175 -10.66 -3.35 -18.71
N VAL A 176 -11.11 -4.61 -18.54
CA VAL A 176 -10.67 -5.54 -17.47
C VAL A 176 -10.57 -6.99 -17.98
N TYR A 177 -9.54 -7.71 -17.56
CA TYR A 177 -9.40 -9.18 -17.66
C TYR A 177 -9.56 -9.79 -16.26
N VAL A 178 -10.31 -10.88 -16.05
CA VAL A 178 -10.45 -11.59 -14.75
C VAL A 178 -10.21 -13.09 -14.95
N ILE A 179 -9.41 -13.74 -14.08
CA ILE A 179 -9.00 -15.15 -14.25
C ILE A 179 -9.86 -16.14 -13.43
N GLN A 180 -10.15 -15.91 -12.14
CA GLN A 180 -10.97 -16.81 -11.30
C GLN A 180 -11.38 -16.15 -9.98
N VAL A 181 -12.65 -16.27 -9.56
CA VAL A 181 -13.17 -15.79 -8.27
C VAL A 181 -14.19 -16.80 -7.71
N TYR A 182 -14.02 -17.21 -6.45
CA TYR A 182 -15.03 -17.99 -5.71
C TYR A 182 -15.75 -17.06 -4.71
N VAL A 183 -17.06 -16.84 -4.91
CA VAL A 183 -17.91 -15.99 -4.06
C VAL A 183 -18.94 -16.86 -3.36
N THR A 184 -19.00 -16.80 -2.03
CA THR A 184 -20.01 -17.51 -1.22
C THR A 184 -21.21 -16.63 -0.83
N GLN A 185 -21.04 -15.29 -0.75
CA GLN A 185 -22.12 -14.27 -0.62
C GLN A 185 -21.59 -12.85 -0.94
N GLY A 186 -22.40 -11.98 -1.57
CA GLY A 186 -22.06 -10.56 -1.79
C GLY A 186 -23.15 -9.72 -2.48
N ASN A 187 -23.20 -8.41 -2.18
CA ASN A 187 -24.12 -7.43 -2.79
C ASN A 187 -23.39 -6.53 -3.80
N VAL A 188 -24.01 -6.30 -4.97
CA VAL A 188 -23.56 -5.35 -6.01
C VAL A 188 -24.62 -4.24 -6.12
N ILE A 189 -24.21 -2.97 -5.94
CA ILE A 189 -25.15 -1.83 -5.87
C ILE A 189 -25.37 -1.16 -7.24
N GLN A 190 -24.35 -1.04 -8.10
CA GLN A 190 -24.49 -0.58 -9.50
C GLN A 190 -23.22 -0.85 -10.31
N GLY A 191 -23.33 -1.21 -11.60
CA GLY A 191 -22.19 -1.36 -12.51
C GLY A 191 -22.59 -1.34 -13.98
N ASN A 192 -21.92 -0.51 -14.78
CA ASN A 192 -22.04 -0.51 -16.25
C ASN A 192 -20.84 -1.23 -16.85
N VAL A 193 -21.08 -2.27 -17.64
CA VAL A 193 -20.06 -3.01 -18.39
C VAL A 193 -20.23 -2.65 -19.86
N ILE A 194 -19.26 -1.93 -20.44
CA ILE A 194 -19.18 -1.77 -21.89
C ILE A 194 -18.15 -2.78 -22.37
N ARG A 195 -18.61 -3.79 -23.11
CA ARG A 195 -17.77 -4.86 -23.66
C ARG A 195 -17.03 -4.31 -24.87
N GLY A 196 -15.73 -4.04 -24.74
CA GLY A 196 -14.82 -3.93 -25.89
C GLY A 196 -14.32 -5.33 -26.24
N MET A 197 -14.38 -5.69 -27.52
CA MET A 197 -13.74 -6.90 -28.06
C MET A 197 -12.25 -6.95 -27.71
#